data_AF-A0A397H4V6-F1
#
_entry.id   AF-A0A397H4V6-F1
#
_cell.length_a   1.000
_cell.length_b   1.000
_cell.length_c   1.000
_cell.angle_alpha   90.00
_cell.angle_beta   90.00
_cell.angle_gamma   90.00
#
_symmetry.space_group_name_H-M   'P 1'
#
loop_
_entity.id
_entity.type
_entity.pdbx_description
1 polymer ?
#
loop_
_entity_poly.entity_id
_entity_poly.type
_entity_poly.pdbx_seq_one_letter_code
_entity_poly.pdbx_strand_id
1 'polypeptide(L)'
;MLQPRLLTPFRALERTFASSLRSSQAIHHPSRSSLLFQRNPISAPSPISKFLLPLSHVRHASHATQGTANRHSRDPAGKRLGAKRTGGEYVVPGCIIFRQRGTKWFPGENCAMGRDHTIFATEAGYVRYYLDPERHPDRKYIGVCFEKEGKLPTPRNAPTRRKLNRIAVPRLPDGPEAVAQSDLVATIDNGTMVSSVEAANTATGPQLRPGYMYREANWQIGRAAEKAGVTAKPYRRKNRWLAWRKRQARADRAAQMKSLKSKKKAAKKGKGGR
;
A
#
# COMPACT_ATOMS: atom_id res chain seq x y z
N MET A 1 -36.61 47.14 7.89
CA MET A 1 -35.21 47.61 7.99
C MET A 1 -34.31 46.54 7.38
N LEU A 2 -33.99 46.72 6.11
CA LEU A 2 -33.14 45.85 5.30
C LEU A 2 -31.67 46.22 5.54
N GLN A 3 -30.80 45.25 5.80
CA GLN A 3 -29.35 45.42 5.64
C GLN A 3 -28.80 44.40 4.63
N PRO A 4 -28.07 44.84 3.58
CA PRO A 4 -27.51 43.96 2.56
C PRO A 4 -26.00 43.71 2.72
N ARG A 5 -25.62 42.48 2.34
CA ARG A 5 -24.40 42.06 1.60
C ARG A 5 -23.00 42.37 2.15
N LEU A 6 -22.23 41.30 2.37
CA LEU A 6 -20.80 41.25 2.06
C LEU A 6 -20.51 39.97 1.25
N LEU A 7 -20.29 40.13 -0.06
CA LEU A 7 -19.79 39.10 -0.97
C LEU A 7 -18.27 39.25 -1.10
N THR A 8 -17.54 38.15 -0.97
CA THR A 8 -16.09 38.06 -1.14
C THR A 8 -15.68 38.17 -2.62
N PRO A 9 -14.57 38.85 -2.96
CA PRO A 9 -14.16 39.00 -4.35
C PRO A 9 -13.55 37.71 -4.93
N PHE A 10 -14.09 37.30 -6.08
CA PHE A 10 -13.52 36.32 -7.00
C PHE A 10 -12.20 36.85 -7.59
N ARG A 11 -11.15 36.03 -7.54
CA ARG A 11 -9.85 36.31 -8.17
C ARG A 11 -9.82 35.68 -9.56
N ALA A 12 -10.04 36.48 -10.59
CA ALA A 12 -9.86 36.07 -11.99
C ALA A 12 -8.37 35.90 -12.30
N LEU A 13 -8.03 34.79 -12.96
CA LEU A 13 -6.69 34.45 -13.43
C LEU A 13 -6.76 34.39 -14.96
N GLU A 14 -6.49 35.52 -15.61
CA GLU A 14 -6.19 35.54 -17.04
C GLU A 14 -4.70 35.25 -17.23
N ARG A 15 -4.38 34.23 -18.02
CA ARG A 15 -3.03 33.97 -18.52
C ARG A 15 -3.10 33.94 -20.04
N THR A 16 -2.65 35.04 -20.62
CA THR A 16 -2.40 35.23 -22.04
C THR A 16 -1.17 34.41 -22.46
N PHE A 17 -1.31 33.65 -23.54
CA PHE A 17 -0.21 32.94 -24.18
C PHE A 17 0.48 33.90 -25.16
N ALA A 18 1.77 34.18 -24.94
CA ALA A 18 2.62 34.87 -25.91
C ALA A 18 3.57 33.87 -26.56
N SER A 19 3.58 33.87 -27.89
CA SER A 19 4.45 33.07 -28.77
C SER A 19 5.72 33.87 -29.08
N SER A 20 6.89 33.36 -28.68
CA SER A 20 8.17 33.89 -29.14
C SER A 20 8.86 32.89 -30.08
N LEU A 21 8.86 33.24 -31.37
CA LEU A 21 9.67 32.62 -32.40
C LEU A 21 11.16 32.93 -32.13
N ARG A 22 11.99 31.90 -32.00
CA ARG A 22 13.45 32.03 -31.92
C ARG A 22 14.04 31.60 -33.25
N SER A 23 14.30 32.58 -34.12
CA SER A 23 15.13 32.41 -35.32
C SER A 23 16.59 32.58 -34.90
N SER A 24 17.44 31.61 -35.21
CA SER A 24 18.89 31.71 -35.07
C SER A 24 19.51 31.55 -36.45
N GLN A 25 19.90 32.67 -37.05
CA GLN A 25 20.78 32.72 -38.21
C GLN A 25 22.23 32.79 -37.74
N ALA A 26 23.11 31.99 -38.34
CA ALA A 26 24.55 32.00 -38.11
C ALA A 26 25.22 32.86 -39.18
N ILE A 27 26.11 33.74 -38.72
CA ILE A 27 26.94 34.65 -39.49
C ILE A 27 28.21 33.91 -39.91
N HIS A 28 28.49 33.83 -41.21
CA HIS A 28 29.83 33.51 -41.73
C HIS A 28 30.34 34.65 -42.63
N HIS A 29 31.56 35.05 -42.30
CA HIS A 29 32.41 36.08 -42.86
C HIS A 29 32.99 35.64 -44.23
N PRO A 30 33.18 36.56 -45.20
CA PRO A 30 34.10 36.36 -46.30
C PRO A 30 35.36 37.22 -46.10
N SER A 31 36.54 36.63 -46.32
CA SER A 31 37.80 37.38 -46.44
C SER A 31 38.48 37.05 -47.75
N ARG A 32 38.86 38.12 -48.45
CA ARG A 32 39.45 38.24 -49.79
C ARG A 32 40.93 37.80 -49.84
N SER A 33 41.37 37.36 -51.02
CA SER A 33 42.64 37.73 -51.72
C SER A 33 42.82 36.76 -52.91
N SER A 34 42.64 37.15 -54.19
CA SER A 34 43.41 38.01 -55.10
C SER A 34 44.74 37.45 -55.66
N LEU A 35 44.67 37.01 -56.94
CA LEU A 35 45.62 37.27 -58.06
C LEU A 35 47.02 36.59 -58.00
N LEU A 36 47.73 36.18 -59.06
CA LEU A 36 47.64 36.24 -60.54
C LEU A 36 48.82 35.41 -61.14
N PHE A 37 48.68 34.95 -62.41
CA PHE A 37 49.72 34.52 -63.39
C PHE A 37 50.61 33.29 -63.03
N GLN A 38 51.00 32.37 -63.92
CA GLN A 38 51.49 32.50 -65.30
C GLN A 38 51.40 31.17 -66.10
N ARG A 39 51.35 31.29 -67.44
CA ARG A 39 51.25 30.26 -68.49
C ARG A 39 52.53 29.42 -68.67
N ASN A 40 52.38 28.16 -69.12
CA ASN A 40 52.86 27.73 -70.45
C ASN A 40 52.26 26.37 -70.91
N PRO A 41 52.07 26.15 -72.23
CA PRO A 41 51.39 24.98 -72.82
C PRO A 41 52.38 23.95 -73.42
N ILE A 42 51.91 22.74 -73.79
CA ILE A 42 52.26 21.96 -75.01
C ILE A 42 51.66 20.52 -74.94
N SER A 43 50.96 20.12 -76.02
CA SER A 43 50.78 18.76 -76.62
C SER A 43 50.02 17.68 -75.82
N ALA A 44 49.02 16.91 -76.29
CA ALA A 44 48.39 16.60 -77.58
C ALA A 44 46.99 15.99 -77.34
N PRO A 45 46.09 15.90 -78.34
CA PRO A 45 44.79 15.22 -78.19
C PRO A 45 44.79 13.80 -78.78
N SER A 46 44.38 12.81 -77.99
CA SER A 46 43.95 11.48 -78.46
C SER A 46 42.50 11.23 -78.02
N PRO A 47 41.57 10.89 -78.93
CA PRO A 47 40.17 10.69 -78.57
C PRO A 47 39.87 9.19 -78.41
N ILE A 48 39.82 8.68 -77.17
CA ILE A 48 39.16 7.39 -76.91
C ILE A 48 38.21 7.55 -75.73
N SER A 49 36.95 7.32 -76.09
CA SER A 49 35.72 7.21 -75.33
C SER A 49 35.81 6.87 -73.84
N LYS A 50 35.15 7.74 -73.06
CA LYS A 50 34.20 7.45 -71.96
C LYS A 50 33.71 5.99 -72.05
N PHE A 51 33.78 5.15 -71.02
CA PHE A 51 32.77 5.10 -69.96
C PHE A 51 33.34 4.34 -68.74
N LEU A 52 33.91 5.07 -67.79
CA LEU A 52 33.88 4.63 -66.39
C LEU A 52 32.47 4.92 -65.89
N LEU A 53 31.61 3.90 -65.92
CA LEU A 53 30.33 3.95 -65.24
C LEU A 53 30.58 4.34 -63.79
N PRO A 54 30.01 5.45 -63.27
CA PRO A 54 29.92 5.59 -61.83
C PRO A 54 29.07 4.40 -61.40
N LEU A 55 29.62 3.51 -60.58
CA LEU A 55 28.83 2.53 -59.86
C LEU A 55 27.92 3.34 -58.92
N SER A 56 26.82 3.85 -59.46
CA SER A 56 25.73 4.39 -58.69
C SER A 56 25.19 3.20 -57.93
N HIS A 57 25.65 3.07 -56.68
CA HIS A 57 25.06 2.16 -55.74
C HIS A 57 23.65 2.71 -55.48
N VAL A 58 22.71 2.36 -56.37
CA VAL A 58 21.29 2.58 -56.18
C VAL A 58 20.94 1.74 -54.98
N ARG A 59 20.96 2.38 -53.81
CA ARG A 59 20.22 1.84 -52.68
C ARG A 59 18.78 1.91 -53.13
N HIS A 60 18.23 0.76 -53.51
CA HIS A 60 16.80 0.55 -53.38
C HIS A 60 16.51 0.71 -51.89
N ALA A 61 16.29 1.96 -51.47
CA ALA A 61 15.38 2.16 -50.37
C ALA A 61 14.08 1.55 -50.90
N SER A 62 13.81 0.29 -50.53
CA SER A 62 12.44 -0.12 -50.37
C SER A 62 11.88 0.98 -49.47
N HIS A 63 11.08 1.87 -50.05
CA HIS A 63 10.14 2.67 -49.29
C HIS A 63 9.46 1.63 -48.43
N ALA A 64 9.88 1.53 -47.16
CA ALA A 64 9.26 0.64 -46.21
C ALA A 64 7.81 1.09 -46.27
N THR A 65 7.02 0.31 -46.96
CA THR A 65 5.67 0.60 -47.39
C THR A 65 4.88 0.67 -46.10
N GLN A 66 4.89 1.86 -45.50
CA GLN A 66 3.85 2.39 -44.63
C GLN A 66 3.19 1.31 -43.77
N GLY A 67 4.00 0.68 -42.92
CA GLY A 67 3.54 -0.44 -42.11
C GLY A 67 4.69 -1.01 -41.33
N THR A 68 5.07 -0.35 -40.24
CA THR A 68 5.99 -0.85 -39.23
C THR A 68 5.86 -2.37 -39.08
N ALA A 69 6.85 -3.14 -39.56
CA ALA A 69 6.89 -4.60 -39.44
C ALA A 69 7.02 -5.08 -37.97
N ASN A 70 7.08 -4.13 -37.02
CA ASN A 70 6.97 -4.34 -35.58
C ASN A 70 5.57 -3.96 -35.06
N ARG A 71 4.49 -4.36 -35.75
CA ARG A 71 3.14 -4.33 -35.17
C ARG A 71 2.99 -5.49 -34.19
N HIS A 72 3.66 -5.42 -33.06
CA HIS A 72 3.33 -6.30 -31.96
C HIS A 72 2.04 -5.78 -31.33
N SER A 73 0.91 -6.39 -31.72
CA SER A 73 -0.34 -6.28 -30.96
C SER A 73 -0.08 -6.88 -29.58
N ARG A 74 0.37 -6.04 -28.65
CA ARG A 74 0.64 -6.39 -27.26
C ARG A 74 -0.67 -6.30 -26.51
N ASP A 75 -1.70 -7.00 -26.98
CA ASP A 75 -2.98 -7.02 -26.30
C ASP A 75 -2.83 -7.83 -25.00
N PRO A 76 -2.89 -7.19 -23.82
CA PRO A 76 -2.76 -7.93 -22.57
C PRO A 76 -3.96 -8.85 -22.39
N ALA A 77 -3.71 -10.08 -21.92
CA ALA A 77 -4.79 -10.99 -21.56
C ALA A 77 -5.85 -10.31 -20.68
N GLY A 78 -7.12 -10.55 -21.00
CA GLY A 78 -8.27 -9.99 -20.30
C GLY A 78 -8.19 -10.23 -18.79
N LYS A 79 -8.43 -9.17 -18.01
CA LYS A 79 -8.27 -9.21 -16.54
C LYS A 79 -9.45 -9.84 -15.79
N ARG A 80 -10.42 -10.43 -16.51
CA ARG A 80 -11.60 -11.12 -15.97
C ARG A 80 -12.35 -10.28 -14.91
N LEU A 81 -12.46 -8.97 -15.16
CA LEU A 81 -13.23 -8.04 -14.34
C LEU A 81 -14.75 -8.28 -14.52
N GLY A 82 -15.57 -7.63 -13.71
CA GLY A 82 -17.02 -7.70 -13.76
C GLY A 82 -17.65 -8.45 -12.59
N ALA A 83 -18.95 -8.72 -12.72
CA ALA A 83 -19.73 -9.45 -11.75
C ALA A 83 -19.24 -10.90 -11.62
N LYS A 84 -19.21 -11.38 -10.39
CA LYS A 84 -18.95 -12.77 -10.00
C LYS A 84 -20.17 -13.41 -9.37
N ARG A 85 -21.04 -12.60 -8.78
CA ARG A 85 -22.34 -12.99 -8.26
C ARG A 85 -23.43 -12.11 -8.82
N THR A 86 -24.52 -12.71 -9.28
CA THR A 86 -25.68 -11.99 -9.83
C THR A 86 -26.66 -11.61 -8.72
N GLY A 87 -27.65 -10.78 -9.03
CA GLY A 87 -28.68 -10.41 -8.06
C GLY A 87 -29.54 -11.63 -7.67
N GLY A 88 -29.75 -11.81 -6.36
CA GLY A 88 -30.52 -12.94 -5.81
C GLY A 88 -29.69 -14.20 -5.55
N GLU A 89 -28.39 -14.21 -5.86
CA GLU A 89 -27.51 -15.35 -5.59
C GLU A 89 -27.09 -15.38 -4.11
N TYR A 90 -27.03 -16.58 -3.54
CA TYR A 90 -26.59 -16.79 -2.16
C TYR A 90 -25.06 -16.68 -2.05
N VAL A 91 -24.59 -15.97 -1.02
CA VAL A 91 -23.17 -15.73 -0.75
C VAL A 91 -22.85 -15.91 0.73
N VAL A 92 -21.59 -16.26 1.00
CA VAL A 92 -21.01 -16.47 2.33
C VAL A 92 -19.95 -15.38 2.57
N PRO A 93 -19.61 -15.04 3.82
CA PRO A 93 -18.56 -14.06 4.09
C PRO A 93 -17.25 -14.37 3.33
N GLY A 94 -16.67 -13.35 2.70
CA GLY A 94 -15.46 -13.44 1.89
C GLY A 94 -15.70 -13.74 0.41
N CYS A 95 -16.91 -14.13 0.00
CA CYS A 95 -17.22 -14.31 -1.42
C CYS A 95 -17.09 -12.99 -2.19
N ILE A 96 -16.35 -13.02 -3.30
CA ILE A 96 -16.24 -11.88 -4.22
C ILE A 96 -17.54 -11.73 -5.01
N ILE A 97 -18.12 -10.54 -5.02
CA ILE A 97 -19.35 -10.22 -5.75
C ILE A 97 -19.03 -9.50 -7.06
N PHE A 98 -18.10 -8.54 -7.04
CA PHE A 98 -17.77 -7.75 -8.22
C PHE A 98 -16.30 -7.32 -8.23
N ARG A 99 -15.58 -7.57 -9.33
CA ARG A 99 -14.21 -7.09 -9.55
C ARG A 99 -14.19 -5.92 -10.51
N GLN A 100 -13.55 -4.82 -10.15
CA GLN A 100 -13.62 -3.58 -10.93
C GLN A 100 -12.31 -2.81 -10.97
N ARG A 101 -12.25 -1.82 -11.87
CA ARG A 101 -11.24 -0.76 -11.85
C ARG A 101 -11.96 0.53 -11.49
N GLY A 102 -11.47 1.19 -10.44
CA GLY A 102 -12.24 2.24 -9.76
C GLY A 102 -13.52 1.69 -9.13
N THR A 103 -14.38 2.60 -8.65
CA THR A 103 -15.64 2.28 -7.97
C THR A 103 -16.83 2.54 -8.89
N LYS A 104 -17.13 1.59 -9.79
CA LYS A 104 -18.37 1.65 -10.60
C LYS A 104 -19.58 1.31 -9.74
N TRP A 105 -19.40 0.30 -8.89
CA TRP A 105 -20.30 -0.05 -7.82
C TRP A 105 -19.64 0.28 -6.48
N PHE A 106 -20.44 0.71 -5.52
CA PHE A 106 -20.03 1.01 -4.15
C PHE A 106 -20.50 -0.08 -3.19
N PRO A 107 -19.78 -0.32 -2.09
CA PRO A 107 -20.22 -1.26 -1.07
C PRO A 107 -21.48 -0.73 -0.34
N GLY A 108 -22.55 -1.51 -0.39
CA GLY A 108 -23.81 -1.31 0.32
C GLY A 108 -23.84 -2.04 1.66
N GLU A 109 -25.02 -2.42 2.13
CA GLU A 109 -25.19 -3.15 3.40
C GLU A 109 -24.53 -4.53 3.31
N ASN A 110 -23.87 -4.97 4.38
CA ASN A 110 -23.24 -6.30 4.50
C ASN A 110 -22.22 -6.63 3.39
N CYS A 111 -21.64 -5.60 2.80
CA CYS A 111 -20.58 -5.67 1.81
C CYS A 111 -19.40 -4.81 2.25
N ALA A 112 -18.20 -5.22 1.87
CA ALA A 112 -16.99 -4.44 2.04
C ALA A 112 -16.20 -4.35 0.73
N MET A 113 -15.24 -3.43 0.70
CA MET A 113 -14.44 -3.15 -0.49
C MET A 113 -12.96 -3.39 -0.20
N GLY A 114 -12.30 -4.16 -1.07
CA GLY A 114 -10.87 -4.44 -0.99
C GLY A 114 -10.01 -3.29 -1.53
N ARG A 115 -8.69 -3.45 -1.42
CA ARG A 115 -7.70 -2.46 -1.90
C ARG A 115 -7.84 -2.14 -3.40
N ASP A 116 -8.19 -3.13 -4.21
CA ASP A 116 -8.38 -2.99 -5.65
C ASP A 116 -9.83 -2.66 -6.03
N HIS A 117 -10.63 -2.16 -5.07
CA HIS A 117 -12.05 -1.88 -5.21
C HIS A 117 -12.94 -3.09 -5.50
N THR A 118 -12.43 -4.31 -5.31
CA THR A 118 -13.24 -5.53 -5.36
C THR A 118 -14.26 -5.51 -4.22
N ILE A 119 -15.53 -5.75 -4.54
CA ILE A 119 -16.60 -5.85 -3.54
C ILE A 119 -16.78 -7.32 -3.15
N PHE A 120 -16.83 -7.57 -1.84
CA PHE A 120 -17.03 -8.89 -1.27
C PHE A 120 -18.06 -8.86 -0.14
N ALA A 121 -18.71 -10.00 0.09
CA ALA A 121 -19.71 -10.16 1.15
C ALA A 121 -19.04 -10.21 2.54
N THR A 122 -19.60 -9.52 3.53
CA THR A 122 -19.16 -9.65 4.94
C THR A 122 -20.05 -10.61 5.73
N GLU A 123 -21.28 -10.83 5.28
CA GLU A 123 -22.29 -11.66 5.93
C GLU A 123 -22.87 -12.68 4.95
N ALA A 124 -23.47 -13.74 5.49
CA ALA A 124 -24.17 -14.75 4.69
C ALA A 124 -25.59 -14.30 4.33
N GLY A 125 -25.92 -14.32 3.04
CA GLY A 125 -27.21 -13.86 2.52
C GLY A 125 -27.28 -13.83 1.00
N TYR A 126 -28.11 -12.96 0.43
CA TYR A 126 -28.40 -12.85 -0.99
C TYR A 126 -27.98 -11.49 -1.55
N VAL A 127 -27.29 -11.49 -2.69
CA VAL A 127 -26.77 -10.27 -3.32
C VAL A 127 -27.89 -9.42 -3.90
N ARG A 128 -27.88 -8.11 -3.64
CA ARG A 128 -28.80 -7.14 -4.23
C ARG A 128 -28.04 -5.94 -4.79
N TYR A 129 -28.38 -5.56 -6.02
CA TYR A 129 -27.90 -4.37 -6.69
C TYR A 129 -28.99 -3.30 -6.58
N TYR A 130 -28.67 -2.11 -6.08
CA TYR A 130 -29.65 -1.07 -5.81
C TYR A 130 -29.08 0.34 -5.96
N LEU A 131 -29.98 1.32 -6.04
CA LEU A 131 -29.68 2.74 -5.96
C LEU A 131 -30.17 3.26 -4.62
N ASP A 132 -29.43 4.18 -4.02
CA ASP A 132 -29.79 4.79 -2.74
C ASP A 132 -29.70 6.32 -2.85
N PRO A 133 -30.78 6.98 -3.29
CA PRO A 133 -30.79 8.42 -3.50
C PRO A 133 -30.69 9.19 -2.18
N GLU A 134 -31.17 8.62 -1.07
CA GLU A 134 -31.07 9.25 0.25
C GLU A 134 -29.61 9.32 0.72
N ARG A 135 -28.82 8.28 0.43
CA ARG A 135 -27.38 8.25 0.75
C ARG A 135 -26.54 9.02 -0.25
N HIS A 136 -26.74 8.80 -1.55
CA HIS A 136 -26.06 9.54 -2.61
C HIS A 136 -26.80 9.39 -3.95
N PRO A 137 -27.18 10.49 -4.62
CA PRO A 137 -28.07 10.47 -5.80
C PRO A 137 -27.54 9.62 -6.97
N ASP A 138 -26.26 9.78 -7.34
CA ASP A 138 -25.74 9.16 -8.57
C ASP A 138 -25.05 7.80 -8.38
N ARG A 139 -24.88 7.33 -7.13
CA ARG A 139 -24.08 6.12 -6.84
C ARG A 139 -24.92 4.87 -6.87
N LYS A 140 -24.31 3.80 -7.38
CA LYS A 140 -24.90 2.46 -7.43
C LYS A 140 -24.23 1.57 -6.40
N TYR A 141 -25.03 0.79 -5.67
CA TYR A 141 -24.56 0.00 -4.55
C TYR A 141 -24.80 -1.50 -4.77
N ILE A 142 -23.95 -2.29 -4.14
CA ILE A 142 -24.09 -3.74 -4.01
C ILE A 142 -24.14 -4.07 -2.54
N GLY A 143 -25.23 -4.66 -2.09
CA GLY A 143 -25.43 -5.12 -0.72
C GLY A 143 -25.79 -6.60 -0.66
N VAL A 144 -25.83 -7.14 0.55
CA VAL A 144 -26.29 -8.50 0.84
C VAL A 144 -27.46 -8.44 1.83
N CYS A 145 -28.60 -8.99 1.43
CA CYS A 145 -29.78 -9.17 2.29
C CYS A 145 -29.71 -10.51 3.02
N PHE A 146 -30.20 -10.59 4.25
CA PHE A 146 -30.25 -11.87 4.98
C PHE A 146 -31.30 -12.83 4.44
N GLU A 147 -32.46 -12.29 4.04
CA GLU A 147 -33.57 -13.02 3.44
C GLU A 147 -33.48 -12.95 1.92
N LYS A 148 -33.97 -14.00 1.24
CA LYS A 148 -34.00 -14.03 -0.22
C LYS A 148 -34.83 -12.89 -0.78
N GLU A 149 -36.04 -12.68 -0.25
CA GLU A 149 -36.95 -11.62 -0.71
C GLU A 149 -36.69 -10.25 -0.07
N GLY A 150 -35.61 -10.12 0.70
CA GLY A 150 -35.17 -8.83 1.23
C GLY A 150 -34.87 -7.83 0.12
N LYS A 151 -35.31 -6.58 0.31
CA LYS A 151 -35.08 -5.45 -0.58
C LYS A 151 -34.12 -4.45 0.07
N LEU A 152 -33.25 -3.86 -0.75
CA LEU A 152 -32.40 -2.73 -0.40
C LEU A 152 -32.74 -1.58 -1.37
N PRO A 153 -32.61 -0.31 -0.95
CA PRO A 153 -32.06 0.18 0.32
C PRO A 153 -33.03 -0.03 1.51
N THR A 154 -32.48 -0.11 2.73
CA THR A 154 -33.31 -0.13 3.95
C THR A 154 -33.75 1.31 4.25
N PRO A 155 -35.04 1.58 4.56
CA PRO A 155 -35.47 2.95 4.83
C PRO A 155 -34.78 3.50 6.07
N ARG A 156 -34.46 4.80 6.06
CA ARG A 156 -33.63 5.47 7.08
C ARG A 156 -34.07 5.26 8.53
N ASN A 157 -35.38 5.19 8.78
CA ASN A 157 -35.94 5.08 10.12
C ASN A 157 -36.22 3.64 10.58
N ALA A 158 -35.98 2.65 9.71
CA ALA A 158 -36.18 1.25 10.09
C ALA A 158 -34.99 0.72 10.92
N PRO A 159 -35.24 -0.21 11.86
CA PRO A 159 -34.17 -0.86 12.60
C PRO A 159 -33.25 -1.64 11.66
N THR A 160 -31.93 -1.54 11.88
CA THR A 160 -30.95 -2.30 11.11
C THR A 160 -31.06 -3.79 11.43
N ARG A 161 -31.37 -4.62 10.42
CA ARG A 161 -31.33 -6.07 10.55
C ARG A 161 -29.88 -6.53 10.75
N ARG A 162 -29.62 -7.45 11.69
CA ARG A 162 -28.28 -8.02 11.96
C ARG A 162 -28.41 -9.49 12.38
N LYS A 163 -27.41 -10.32 12.06
CA LYS A 163 -27.32 -11.70 12.54
C LYS A 163 -26.38 -11.81 13.72
N LEU A 164 -26.70 -12.67 14.68
CA LEU A 164 -25.85 -12.92 15.84
C LEU A 164 -24.62 -13.78 15.49
N ASN A 165 -24.74 -14.68 14.51
CA ASN A 165 -23.69 -15.59 14.02
C ASN A 165 -22.92 -16.33 15.14
N ARG A 166 -23.62 -16.74 16.19
CA ARG A 166 -23.06 -17.50 17.31
C ARG A 166 -24.00 -18.63 17.68
N ILE A 167 -23.43 -19.71 18.20
CA ILE A 167 -24.15 -20.88 18.69
C ILE A 167 -23.95 -20.93 20.20
N ALA A 168 -25.03 -21.19 20.95
CA ALA A 168 -24.94 -21.40 22.38
C ALA A 168 -24.25 -22.74 22.64
N VAL A 169 -23.08 -22.71 23.27
CA VAL A 169 -22.35 -23.90 23.70
C VAL A 169 -22.50 -23.98 25.22
N PRO A 170 -22.99 -25.12 25.77
CA PRO A 170 -23.08 -25.27 27.21
C PRO A 170 -21.69 -25.11 27.82
N ARG A 171 -21.59 -24.32 28.88
CA ARG A 171 -20.34 -24.19 29.64
C ARG A 171 -20.08 -25.54 30.29
N LEU A 172 -18.98 -26.19 29.92
CA LEU A 172 -18.50 -27.35 30.67
C LEU A 172 -18.20 -26.88 32.09
N PRO A 173 -18.62 -27.62 33.14
CA PRO A 173 -18.19 -27.31 34.48
C PRO A 173 -16.66 -27.26 34.45
N ASP A 174 -16.09 -26.24 35.10
CA ASP A 174 -14.67 -26.26 35.38
C ASP A 174 -14.44 -27.60 36.11
N GLY A 175 -13.66 -28.50 35.50
CA GLY A 175 -13.34 -29.79 36.13
C GLY A 175 -12.84 -29.52 37.55
N PRO A 176 -12.94 -30.48 38.49
CA PRO A 176 -12.47 -30.23 39.85
C PRO A 176 -11.10 -29.59 39.70
N GLU A 177 -10.95 -28.37 40.25
CA GLU A 177 -9.63 -27.78 40.42
C GLU A 177 -8.80 -28.95 40.91
N ALA A 178 -7.75 -29.31 40.18
CA ALA A 178 -6.85 -30.32 40.66
C ALA A 178 -6.34 -29.74 41.98
N VAL A 179 -7.03 -30.08 43.07
CA VAL A 179 -6.53 -30.03 44.41
C VAL A 179 -5.27 -30.82 44.22
N ALA A 180 -4.15 -30.09 44.17
CA ALA A 180 -2.85 -30.71 44.12
C ALA A 180 -2.86 -31.64 45.32
N GLN A 181 -3.13 -32.92 45.08
CA GLN A 181 -2.89 -33.95 46.05
C GLN A 181 -1.39 -33.87 46.22
N SER A 182 -0.99 -33.17 47.28
CA SER A 182 0.35 -33.23 47.78
C SER A 182 0.59 -34.71 48.06
N ASP A 183 1.40 -35.36 47.23
CA ASP A 183 1.85 -36.75 47.37
C ASP A 183 2.73 -36.96 48.63
N LEU A 184 2.47 -36.24 49.71
CA LEU A 184 3.19 -36.27 50.97
C LEU A 184 2.23 -36.45 52.14
N VAL A 185 1.46 -37.55 52.11
CA VAL A 185 1.04 -38.19 53.35
C VAL A 185 1.97 -39.36 53.58
N ALA A 186 3.15 -39.06 54.12
CA ALA A 186 3.94 -40.04 54.86
C ALA A 186 3.54 -39.90 56.33
N THR A 187 2.84 -40.90 56.86
CA THR A 187 2.60 -41.04 58.29
C THR A 187 3.97 -41.24 58.96
N ILE A 188 4.38 -40.32 59.83
CA ILE A 188 5.59 -40.45 60.63
C ILE A 188 5.16 -40.36 62.10
N ASP A 189 5.36 -41.46 62.81
CA ASP A 189 5.36 -41.48 64.27
C ASP A 189 6.53 -40.65 64.79
N ASN A 190 6.24 -39.77 65.74
CA ASN A 190 7.17 -39.01 66.57
C ASN A 190 7.80 -37.75 65.93
N GLY A 191 7.04 -36.66 66.03
CA GLY A 191 7.54 -35.42 66.61
C GLY A 191 8.65 -34.69 65.86
N THR A 192 8.34 -34.06 64.72
CA THR A 192 9.06 -32.86 64.27
C THR A 192 8.11 -31.96 63.48
N MET A 193 7.95 -30.71 63.91
CA MET A 193 7.14 -29.70 63.22
C MET A 193 7.87 -29.28 61.93
N VAL A 194 7.31 -29.65 60.78
CA VAL A 194 7.77 -29.13 59.48
C VAL A 194 7.06 -27.81 59.25
N SER A 195 7.81 -26.71 59.29
CA SER A 195 7.31 -25.39 58.91
C SER A 195 6.73 -25.47 57.50
N SER A 196 5.46 -25.07 57.35
CA SER A 196 4.83 -24.81 56.07
C SER A 196 5.70 -23.87 55.26
N VAL A 197 6.45 -24.39 54.29
CA VAL A 197 6.97 -23.56 53.21
C VAL A 197 5.76 -23.26 52.36
N GLU A 198 5.25 -22.03 52.48
CA GLU A 198 4.24 -21.50 51.58
C GLU A 198 4.66 -21.85 50.15
N ALA A 199 3.83 -22.62 49.45
CA ALA A 199 4.01 -22.87 48.04
C ALA A 199 4.04 -21.51 47.36
N ALA A 200 5.24 -21.01 47.06
CA ALA A 200 5.43 -19.79 46.33
C ALA A 200 4.71 -19.97 45.00
N ASN A 201 3.55 -19.33 44.89
CA ASN A 201 2.67 -19.24 43.74
C ASN A 201 3.38 -19.64 42.42
N THR A 202 3.27 -20.91 42.03
CA THR A 202 3.71 -21.42 40.71
C THR A 202 2.71 -20.98 39.62
N ALA A 203 2.33 -19.70 39.64
CA ALA A 203 1.38 -19.09 38.72
C ALA A 203 1.77 -17.65 38.36
N THR A 204 3.07 -17.31 38.38
CA THR A 204 3.55 -16.01 37.91
C THR A 204 4.82 -16.12 37.08
N GLY A 205 4.94 -17.19 36.27
CA GLY A 205 5.92 -17.24 35.19
C GLY A 205 5.40 -16.53 33.94
N PRO A 206 6.16 -15.65 33.27
CA PRO A 206 5.74 -15.04 32.01
C PRO A 206 5.47 -16.12 30.96
N GLN A 207 4.26 -16.14 30.39
CA GLN A 207 3.89 -17.12 29.37
C GLN A 207 4.75 -16.99 28.10
N LEU A 208 5.28 -18.12 27.62
CA LEU A 208 6.08 -18.17 26.39
C LEU A 208 5.21 -17.91 25.16
N ARG A 209 5.66 -16.99 24.29
CA ARG A 209 5.21 -16.90 22.89
C ARG A 209 6.09 -17.77 21.98
N PRO A 210 5.62 -18.14 20.78
CA PRO A 210 6.46 -18.81 19.79
C PRO A 210 7.75 -18.03 19.54
N GLY A 211 8.91 -18.67 19.76
CA GLY A 211 10.23 -18.04 19.64
C GLY A 211 11.02 -17.85 20.95
N TYR A 212 10.59 -18.46 22.08
CA TYR A 212 11.35 -18.50 23.35
C TYR A 212 11.84 -17.13 23.85
N MET A 213 11.07 -16.07 23.62
CA MET A 213 11.37 -14.76 24.19
C MET A 213 10.45 -14.49 25.38
N TYR A 214 11.05 -14.26 26.55
CA TYR A 214 10.34 -13.80 27.75
C TYR A 214 9.70 -12.44 27.50
N ARG A 215 8.38 -12.33 27.68
CA ARG A 215 7.68 -11.05 27.70
C ARG A 215 6.49 -11.11 28.65
N GLU A 216 6.38 -10.11 29.52
CA GLU A 216 5.23 -9.92 30.42
C GLU A 216 3.93 -9.74 29.62
N ALA A 217 2.80 -10.13 30.22
CA ALA A 217 1.48 -9.92 29.64
C ALA A 217 1.17 -8.41 29.53
N ASN A 218 0.40 -7.98 28.52
CA ASN A 218 0.13 -6.56 28.28
C ASN A 218 -0.50 -5.83 29.49
N TRP A 219 -1.31 -6.54 30.29
CA TRP A 219 -1.92 -5.98 31.50
C TRP A 219 -0.91 -5.81 32.65
N GLN A 220 0.08 -6.71 32.77
CA GLN A 220 1.16 -6.63 33.77
C GLN A 220 2.07 -5.44 33.48
N ILE A 221 2.40 -5.23 32.20
CA ILE A 221 3.20 -4.07 31.75
C ILE A 221 2.51 -2.75 32.14
N GLY A 222 1.18 -2.68 32.01
CA GLY A 222 0.39 -1.51 32.42
C GLY A 222 0.43 -1.26 33.93
N ARG A 223 0.16 -2.29 34.73
CA ARG A 223 0.22 -2.24 36.20
C ARG A 223 1.62 -1.95 36.73
N ALA A 224 2.67 -2.44 36.07
CA ALA A 224 4.06 -2.17 36.44
C ALA A 224 4.40 -0.68 36.31
N ALA A 225 3.87 0.00 35.28
CA ALA A 225 4.02 1.45 35.14
C ALA A 225 3.28 2.23 36.23
N GLU A 226 2.09 1.77 36.64
CA GLU A 226 1.32 2.34 37.76
C GLU A 226 2.05 2.14 39.10
N LYS A 227 2.53 0.91 39.38
CA LYS A 227 3.31 0.57 40.58
C LYS A 227 4.62 1.35 40.66
N ALA A 228 5.26 1.60 39.51
CA ALA A 228 6.47 2.42 39.42
C ALA A 228 6.18 3.94 39.42
N GLY A 229 4.91 4.36 39.52
CA GLY A 229 4.52 5.78 39.52
C GLY A 229 4.88 6.52 38.23
N VAL A 230 5.10 5.81 37.11
CA VAL A 230 5.56 6.42 35.86
C VAL A 230 4.38 7.03 35.12
N THR A 231 4.15 8.33 35.33
CA THR A 231 3.14 9.08 34.57
C THR A 231 3.69 9.52 33.20
N ALA A 232 2.91 9.32 32.14
CA ALA A 232 3.26 9.81 30.81
C ALA A 232 3.32 11.35 30.80
N LYS A 233 4.43 11.92 30.30
CA LYS A 233 4.58 13.37 30.20
C LYS A 233 3.52 13.97 29.26
N PRO A 234 2.83 15.06 29.63
CA PRO A 234 1.78 15.66 28.81
C PRO A 234 2.35 16.18 27.49
N TYR A 235 1.64 15.89 26.39
CA TYR A 235 2.07 16.28 25.05
C TYR A 235 1.84 17.79 24.81
N ARG A 236 2.93 18.57 24.78
CA ARG A 236 2.88 20.01 24.45
C ARG A 236 3.12 20.24 22.95
N ARG A 237 2.05 20.43 22.17
CA ARG A 237 2.09 20.66 20.70
C ARG A 237 2.95 21.88 20.28
N LYS A 238 3.06 22.92 21.11
CA LYS A 238 3.81 24.15 20.81
C LYS A 238 5.34 24.04 21.07
N ASN A 239 5.82 22.96 21.69
CA ASN A 239 7.24 22.82 22.02
C ASN A 239 8.05 22.22 20.85
N ARG A 240 8.30 23.04 19.82
CA ARG A 240 9.04 22.65 18.61
C ARG A 240 10.48 22.22 18.92
N TRP A 241 11.12 22.79 19.94
CA TRP A 241 12.48 22.44 20.39
C TRP A 241 12.59 21.03 21.00
N LEU A 242 11.58 20.59 21.76
CA LEU A 242 11.52 19.23 22.29
C LEU A 242 11.32 18.20 21.17
N ALA A 243 10.48 18.52 20.18
CA ALA A 243 10.30 17.68 18.99
C ALA A 243 11.59 17.57 18.17
N TRP A 244 12.32 18.67 18.01
CA TRP A 244 13.63 18.68 17.34
C TRP A 244 14.68 17.86 18.11
N ARG A 245 14.81 18.04 19.43
CA ARG A 245 15.72 17.21 20.26
C ARG A 245 15.39 15.72 20.20
N LYS A 246 14.10 15.35 20.26
CA LYS A 246 13.66 13.96 20.09
C LYS A 246 13.93 13.42 18.68
N ARG A 247 13.96 14.27 17.65
CA ARG A 247 14.35 13.89 16.29
C ARG A 247 15.84 13.61 16.22
N GLN A 248 16.68 14.49 16.76
CA GLN A 248 18.13 14.30 16.79
C GLN A 248 18.51 13.03 17.58
N ALA A 249 17.97 12.87 18.80
CA ALA A 249 18.22 11.67 19.60
C ALA A 249 17.81 10.35 18.89
N ARG A 250 16.74 10.38 18.07
CA ARG A 250 16.37 9.23 17.23
C ARG A 250 17.36 8.99 16.09
N ALA A 251 17.84 10.06 15.45
CA ALA A 251 18.85 9.98 14.40
C ALA A 251 20.17 9.42 14.95
N ASP A 252 20.62 9.90 16.12
CA ASP A 252 21.84 9.44 16.79
C ASP A 252 21.72 7.97 17.20
N ARG A 253 20.59 7.56 17.79
CA ARG A 253 20.34 6.15 18.15
C ARG A 253 20.31 5.25 16.91
N ALA A 254 19.74 5.72 15.79
CA ALA A 254 19.74 4.97 14.54
C ALA A 254 21.16 4.85 13.96
N ALA A 255 21.97 5.91 14.03
CA ALA A 255 23.37 5.89 13.62
C ALA A 255 24.20 4.93 14.47
N GLN A 256 24.02 4.95 15.80
CA GLN A 256 24.65 3.99 16.72
C GLN A 256 24.27 2.55 16.38
N MET A 257 22.98 2.26 16.18
CA MET A 257 22.53 0.92 15.79
C MET A 257 23.10 0.47 14.45
N LYS A 258 23.24 1.38 13.48
CA LYS A 258 23.86 1.10 12.17
C LYS A 258 25.35 0.77 12.34
N SER A 259 26.06 1.51 13.20
CA SER A 259 27.47 1.26 13.55
C SER A 259 27.67 -0.08 14.28
N LEU A 260 26.80 -0.42 15.23
CA LEU A 260 26.85 -1.72 15.90
C LEU A 260 26.57 -2.87 14.93
N LYS A 261 25.62 -2.69 14.02
CA LYS A 261 25.30 -3.70 12.99
C LYS A 261 26.45 -3.86 11.99
N SER A 262 27.13 -2.79 11.60
CA SER A 262 28.31 -2.87 10.73
C SER A 262 29.49 -3.56 11.44
N LYS A 263 29.76 -3.22 12.71
CA LYS A 263 30.76 -3.91 13.55
C LYS A 263 30.46 -5.40 13.68
N LYS A 264 29.21 -5.79 13.95
CA LYS A 264 28.79 -7.21 14.02
C LYS A 264 28.98 -7.93 12.68
N LYS A 265 28.69 -7.28 11.56
CA LYS A 265 28.91 -7.83 10.21
C LYS A 265 30.40 -8.02 9.90
N ALA A 266 31.25 -7.06 10.28
CA ALA A 266 32.70 -7.15 10.14
C ALA A 266 33.29 -8.30 10.98
N ALA A 267 32.88 -8.40 12.26
CA ALA A 267 33.30 -9.49 13.15
C ALA A 267 32.88 -10.88 12.63
N LYS A 268 31.68 -11.01 12.04
CA LYS A 268 31.24 -12.26 11.41
C LYS A 268 32.06 -12.61 10.17
N LYS A 269 32.46 -11.62 9.37
CA LYS A 269 33.29 -11.82 8.17
C LYS A 269 34.73 -12.23 8.52
N GLY A 270 35.28 -11.72 9.63
CA GLY A 270 36.61 -12.12 10.12
C GLY A 270 36.69 -13.52 10.74
N LYS A 271 35.56 -14.07 11.22
CA LYS A 271 35.50 -15.44 11.80
C LYS A 271 35.25 -16.55 10.77
N GLY A 272 34.93 -16.22 9.52
CA GLY A 272 34.68 -17.20 8.44
C GLY A 272 35.88 -17.42 7.50
N GLY A 273 37.07 -16.95 7.88
CA GLY A 273 38.33 -17.16 7.16
C GLY A 273 39.30 -17.96 8.02
N ARG A 274 39.06 -19.26 8.13
CA ARG A 274 40.05 -20.31 8.40
C ARG A 274 39.60 -21.52 7.61
#